data_AF-A0AAN6JNZ1-F1
#
_entry.id   AF-A0AAN6JNZ1-F1
#
_cell.length_a   1.000
_cell.length_b   1.000
_cell.length_c   1.000
_cell.angle_alpha   90.00
_cell.angle_beta   90.00
_cell.angle_gamma   90.00
#
_symmetry.space_group_name_H-M   'P 1'
#
loop_
_entity.id
_entity.type
_entity.pdbx_description
1 polymer ?
#
loop_
_entity_poly.entity_id
_entity_poly.type
_entity_poly.pdbx_seq_one_letter_code
_entity_poly.pdbx_strand_id
1 'polypeptide(L)'
;MLMPSFKSLLSSILLAGSVALAQTDGPYSLGLAAVNVETGVLNTTLTCQVNALGFLNLGNQSIGFGVAANLPGRVNISQPFTVTAGTRLIVPKSLSSLAGLFGAKYYAGTVDSVVLNTAGASTASVDAAKGKNVKIPTSPLNSNGVSVLEVPGNGNSLTVGPIVANKAGNVILSFGQILATVTTLDKNQKATFITAKVTCPAQSRPVSLAGITVGGSGSKAQVNPQGVGPVPTIPQGITAGVTGFNYFCDFSGFVQGNVRVSLGGVKPSNTAVKSGGKITLSQGQGNIILSDDLVSQITAIVSTADHSTITLTTFNLVATNATPSKQNILPDGGITVTNVPIQAGATITVPADAPASTLPDINFTAGKSGTTAFLSIADAAGNASLRDADDNEILAIDFTCAALNPLPPVFPYDIA
;
A
#
# COMPACT_ATOMS: atom_id res chain seq x y z
N MET A 1 13.63 -62.22 -8.26
CA MET A 1 13.49 -61.77 -6.86
C MET A 1 14.46 -60.60 -6.68
N LEU A 2 13.98 -59.39 -6.94
CA LEU A 2 14.77 -58.16 -6.99
C LEU A 2 14.05 -57.11 -6.14
N MET A 3 14.74 -56.60 -5.14
CA MET A 3 14.27 -55.59 -4.19
C MET A 3 13.85 -54.31 -4.91
N PRO A 4 12.73 -53.67 -4.53
CA PRO A 4 12.49 -52.28 -4.87
C PRO A 4 13.49 -51.41 -4.09
N SER A 5 14.13 -50.50 -4.80
CA SER A 5 15.16 -49.59 -4.30
C SER A 5 14.64 -48.62 -3.22
N PHE A 6 15.47 -48.38 -2.22
CA PHE A 6 15.42 -47.42 -1.10
C PHE A 6 15.13 -45.94 -1.47
N LYS A 7 14.86 -45.63 -2.75
CA LYS A 7 14.59 -44.27 -3.28
C LYS A 7 13.10 -43.89 -3.29
N SER A 8 12.17 -44.83 -3.11
CA SER A 8 10.72 -44.55 -3.10
C SER A 8 10.13 -44.23 -1.73
N LEU A 9 10.94 -44.28 -0.66
CA LEU A 9 10.52 -43.92 0.71
C LEU A 9 10.99 -42.53 1.17
N LEU A 10 11.80 -41.83 0.37
CA LEU A 10 12.26 -40.46 0.65
C LEU A 10 11.39 -39.38 0.00
N SER A 11 10.47 -39.75 -0.91
CA SER A 11 9.59 -38.80 -1.59
C SER A 11 8.30 -38.50 -0.81
N SER A 12 8.04 -39.23 0.28
CA SER A 12 6.85 -39.10 1.13
C SER A 12 7.14 -38.54 2.53
N ILE A 13 8.40 -38.15 2.82
CA ILE A 13 8.83 -37.46 4.05
C ILE A 13 9.37 -36.03 3.74
N LEU A 14 8.84 -35.40 2.69
CA LEU A 14 8.96 -33.93 2.48
C LEU A 14 7.62 -33.21 2.75
N LEU A 15 6.68 -33.91 3.38
CA LEU A 15 5.42 -33.37 3.93
C LEU A 15 5.44 -33.31 5.46
N ALA A 16 6.61 -33.47 6.09
CA ALA A 16 6.80 -33.22 7.51
C ALA A 16 7.06 -31.72 7.73
N GLY A 17 5.99 -31.00 8.04
CA GLY A 17 6.06 -29.92 9.03
C GLY A 17 6.64 -28.58 8.59
N SER A 18 6.41 -28.10 7.37
CA SER A 18 6.29 -26.65 7.23
C SER A 18 4.92 -26.27 7.78
N VAL A 19 4.87 -25.94 9.07
CA VAL A 19 3.78 -25.08 9.57
C VAL A 19 4.01 -23.74 8.87
N ALA A 20 3.51 -23.64 7.63
CA ALA A 20 3.34 -22.36 6.98
C ALA A 20 2.27 -21.66 7.82
N LEU A 21 2.71 -20.92 8.84
CA LEU A 21 1.85 -19.98 9.53
C LEU A 21 1.20 -19.12 8.43
N ALA A 22 -0.14 -19.09 8.45
CA ALA A 22 -0.91 -18.45 7.39
C ALA A 22 -0.53 -16.97 7.34
N GLN A 23 0.18 -16.55 6.28
CA GLN A 23 0.52 -15.15 6.05
C GLN A 23 -0.75 -14.38 5.72
N THR A 24 -0.89 -13.16 6.25
CA THR A 24 -1.97 -12.29 5.82
C THR A 24 -1.59 -11.52 4.56
N ASP A 25 -2.49 -11.45 3.58
CA ASP A 25 -2.31 -10.63 2.38
C ASP A 25 -2.70 -9.15 2.61
N GLY A 26 -2.74 -8.69 3.86
CA GLY A 26 -3.17 -7.33 4.15
C GLY A 26 -4.65 -7.07 3.83
N PRO A 27 -5.17 -5.88 4.16
CA PRO A 27 -6.58 -5.54 3.97
C PRO A 27 -6.93 -5.63 2.49
N TYR A 28 -8.05 -6.25 2.12
CA TYR A 28 -8.47 -6.45 0.73
C TYR A 28 -7.45 -7.20 -0.17
N SER A 29 -6.61 -8.04 0.42
CA SER A 29 -5.63 -8.87 -0.32
C SER A 29 -4.64 -8.05 -1.15
N LEU A 30 -4.14 -6.93 -0.60
CA LEU A 30 -3.08 -6.13 -1.21
C LEU A 30 -1.74 -6.86 -1.35
N GLY A 31 -1.59 -7.97 -0.63
CA GLY A 31 -0.38 -8.78 -0.54
C GLY A 31 0.63 -8.24 0.47
N LEU A 32 1.79 -8.89 0.49
CA LEU A 32 2.93 -8.52 1.33
C LEU A 32 3.71 -7.37 0.70
N ALA A 33 3.91 -6.28 1.44
CA ALA A 33 4.72 -5.16 0.97
C ALA A 33 6.21 -5.54 0.88
N ALA A 34 6.86 -5.16 -0.22
CA ALA A 34 8.32 -5.25 -0.34
C ALA A 34 9.02 -4.30 0.64
N VAL A 35 10.25 -4.63 1.03
CA VAL A 35 11.02 -3.79 1.95
C VAL A 35 11.26 -2.40 1.36
N ASN A 36 11.00 -1.36 2.16
CA ASN A 36 11.05 0.05 1.82
C ASN A 36 10.06 0.50 0.72
N VAL A 37 9.02 -0.30 0.46
CA VAL A 37 7.94 0.03 -0.47
C VAL A 37 6.63 0.14 0.31
N GLU A 38 5.85 1.15 -0.02
CA GLU A 38 4.45 1.27 0.34
C GLU A 38 3.60 1.05 -0.91
N THR A 39 2.61 0.17 -0.80
CA THR A 39 1.58 -0.05 -1.80
C THR A 39 0.29 0.54 -1.28
N GLY A 40 -0.21 1.58 -1.94
CA GLY A 40 -1.47 2.24 -1.61
C GLY A 40 -2.52 1.98 -2.69
N VAL A 41 -3.75 1.70 -2.28
CA VAL A 41 -4.92 1.60 -3.15
C VAL A 41 -5.98 2.58 -2.71
N LEU A 42 -6.28 3.52 -3.59
CA LEU A 42 -7.32 4.53 -3.46
C LEU A 42 -8.53 4.11 -4.28
N ASN A 43 -9.73 4.28 -3.73
CA ASN A 43 -10.95 4.31 -4.53
C ASN A 43 -11.78 5.53 -4.16
N THR A 44 -11.97 6.44 -5.10
CA THR A 44 -12.63 7.72 -4.89
C THR A 44 -13.51 8.07 -6.08
N THR A 45 -14.04 9.28 -6.08
CA THR A 45 -14.85 9.81 -7.17
C THR A 45 -14.38 11.20 -7.51
N LEU A 46 -14.18 11.43 -8.80
CA LEU A 46 -13.77 12.72 -9.34
C LEU A 46 -14.98 13.37 -9.99
N THR A 47 -15.14 14.67 -9.74
CA THR A 47 -16.05 15.49 -10.53
C THR A 47 -15.30 15.92 -11.80
N CYS A 48 -15.74 15.44 -12.97
CA CYS A 48 -15.09 15.72 -14.24
C CYS A 48 -16.07 16.36 -15.22
N GLN A 49 -15.60 17.33 -15.99
CA GLN A 49 -16.34 17.87 -17.12
C GLN A 49 -16.20 16.92 -18.30
N VAL A 50 -17.33 16.48 -18.86
CA VAL A 50 -17.35 15.56 -20.00
C VAL A 50 -17.96 16.26 -21.20
N ASN A 51 -17.15 16.48 -22.24
CA ASN A 51 -17.59 17.04 -23.51
C ASN A 51 -17.57 15.95 -24.57
N ALA A 52 -18.76 15.46 -24.97
CA ALA A 52 -18.93 14.44 -25.99
C ALA A 52 -19.21 15.07 -27.36
N LEU A 53 -18.94 14.34 -28.45
CA LEU A 53 -19.29 14.73 -29.83
C LEU A 53 -18.64 16.04 -30.31
N GLY A 54 -17.57 16.50 -29.67
CA GLY A 54 -16.91 17.78 -30.00
C GLY A 54 -17.70 19.04 -29.61
N PHE A 55 -18.98 18.94 -29.24
CA PHE A 55 -19.82 20.09 -28.85
C PHE A 55 -20.90 19.79 -27.79
N LEU A 56 -21.24 18.52 -27.52
CA LEU A 56 -22.25 18.17 -26.51
C LEU A 56 -21.61 18.17 -25.12
N ASN A 57 -21.76 19.26 -24.40
CA ASN A 57 -21.34 19.37 -23.01
C ASN A 57 -22.31 18.60 -22.10
N LEU A 58 -21.86 17.47 -21.55
CA LEU A 58 -22.63 16.66 -20.58
C LEU A 58 -22.50 17.21 -19.15
N GLY A 59 -21.80 18.34 -18.98
CA GLY A 59 -21.61 19.00 -17.70
C GLY A 59 -20.67 18.24 -16.77
N ASN A 60 -20.83 18.51 -15.47
CA ASN A 60 -20.08 17.84 -14.41
C ASN A 60 -20.66 16.43 -14.20
N GLN A 61 -19.81 15.43 -14.40
CA GLN A 61 -20.11 14.03 -14.19
C GLN A 61 -19.28 13.48 -13.03
N SER A 62 -19.91 12.60 -12.26
CA SER A 62 -19.27 11.89 -11.17
C SER A 62 -18.64 10.61 -11.73
N ILE A 63 -17.31 10.60 -11.84
CA ILE A 63 -16.54 9.49 -12.42
C ILE A 63 -15.80 8.78 -11.29
N GLY A 64 -16.05 7.48 -11.11
CA GLY A 64 -15.30 6.70 -10.14
C GLY A 64 -13.83 6.59 -10.56
N PHE A 65 -12.92 6.68 -9.61
CA PHE A 65 -11.49 6.69 -9.88
C PHE A 65 -10.76 5.85 -8.85
N GLY A 66 -10.14 4.77 -9.31
CA GLY A 66 -9.29 3.91 -8.50
C GLY A 66 -7.83 4.03 -8.91
N VAL A 67 -6.94 3.93 -7.94
CA VAL A 67 -5.48 3.99 -8.16
C VAL A 67 -4.85 2.95 -7.27
N ALA A 68 -3.97 2.12 -7.82
CA ALA A 68 -2.98 1.39 -7.04
C ALA A 68 -1.60 1.99 -7.35
N ALA A 69 -0.81 2.26 -6.32
CA ALA A 69 0.53 2.83 -6.49
C ALA A 69 1.53 2.15 -5.57
N ASN A 70 2.72 1.87 -6.09
CA ASN A 70 3.90 1.57 -5.28
C ASN A 70 4.75 2.83 -5.20
N LEU A 71 5.08 3.23 -3.98
CA LEU A 71 5.95 4.34 -3.67
C LEU A 71 7.07 3.88 -2.73
N PRO A 72 8.23 4.56 -2.73
CA PRO A 72 9.21 4.35 -1.68
C PRO A 72 8.59 4.77 -0.35
N GLY A 73 8.68 3.93 0.69
CA GLY A 73 8.18 4.30 2.02
C GLY A 73 9.00 5.42 2.67
N ARG A 74 10.25 5.62 2.23
CA ARG A 74 11.11 6.74 2.61
C ARG A 74 12.24 6.93 1.62
N VAL A 75 12.79 8.14 1.58
CA VAL A 75 13.97 8.46 0.76
C VAL A 75 14.96 9.35 1.51
N ASN A 76 16.20 9.32 1.06
CA ASN A 76 17.22 10.22 1.57
C ASN A 76 17.08 11.63 0.96
N ILE A 77 17.62 12.64 1.64
CA ILE A 77 17.73 14.00 1.10
C ILE A 77 18.42 13.96 -0.28
N SER A 78 17.88 14.71 -1.25
CA SER A 78 18.38 14.78 -2.64
C SER A 78 18.32 13.47 -3.44
N GLN A 79 17.74 12.40 -2.88
CA GLN A 79 17.61 11.12 -3.57
C GLN A 79 16.47 11.17 -4.58
N PRO A 80 16.72 10.93 -5.88
CA PRO A 80 15.65 10.83 -6.85
C PRO A 80 14.84 9.55 -6.63
N PHE A 81 13.53 9.64 -6.80
CA PHE A 81 12.65 8.48 -6.74
C PHE A 81 11.53 8.55 -7.76
N THR A 82 10.93 7.39 -8.05
CA THR A 82 9.74 7.29 -8.88
C THR A 82 8.58 6.66 -8.11
N VAL A 83 7.38 6.89 -8.60
CA VAL A 83 6.16 6.21 -8.18
C VAL A 83 5.66 5.39 -9.36
N THR A 84 5.31 4.13 -9.15
CA THR A 84 4.66 3.32 -10.18
C THR A 84 3.19 3.21 -9.85
N ALA A 85 2.30 3.49 -10.80
CA ALA A 85 0.86 3.51 -10.54
C ALA A 85 0.05 2.94 -11.70
N GLY A 86 -0.98 2.20 -11.35
CA GLY A 86 -2.03 1.70 -12.23
C GLY A 86 -3.34 2.36 -11.83
N THR A 87 -4.14 2.75 -12.79
CA THR A 87 -5.37 3.49 -12.53
C THR A 87 -6.56 2.82 -13.19
N ARG A 88 -7.76 3.04 -12.63
CA ARG A 88 -9.02 2.64 -13.23
C ARG A 88 -10.00 3.80 -13.20
N LEU A 89 -10.59 4.08 -14.35
CA LEU A 89 -11.71 5.00 -14.50
C LEU A 89 -12.99 4.17 -14.55
N ILE A 90 -13.92 4.46 -13.65
CA ILE A 90 -15.21 3.77 -13.55
C ILE A 90 -16.25 4.70 -14.16
N VAL A 91 -16.64 4.39 -15.39
CA VAL A 91 -17.66 5.12 -16.14
C VAL A 91 -19.02 4.77 -15.55
N PRO A 92 -19.81 5.76 -15.09
CA PRO A 92 -21.11 5.50 -14.50
C PRO A 92 -22.09 4.91 -15.53
N LYS A 93 -23.11 4.22 -15.02
CA LYS A 93 -24.16 3.61 -15.83
C LYS A 93 -24.82 4.61 -16.78
N SER A 94 -25.11 5.83 -16.33
CA SER A 94 -25.73 6.87 -17.15
C SER A 94 -24.98 7.11 -18.47
N LEU A 95 -23.65 7.26 -18.39
CA LEU A 95 -22.80 7.47 -19.57
C LEU A 95 -22.64 6.18 -20.39
N SER A 96 -22.57 5.02 -19.73
CA SER A 96 -22.51 3.72 -20.40
C SER A 96 -23.79 3.39 -21.18
N SER A 97 -24.96 3.63 -20.61
CA SER A 97 -26.24 3.47 -21.29
C SER A 97 -26.39 4.44 -22.46
N LEU A 98 -26.00 5.71 -22.28
CA LEU A 98 -26.03 6.71 -23.35
C LEU A 98 -25.14 6.30 -24.53
N ALA A 99 -23.88 5.94 -24.28
CA ALA A 99 -22.98 5.46 -25.32
C ALA A 99 -23.53 4.18 -26.01
N GLY A 100 -24.11 3.26 -25.23
CA GLY A 100 -24.75 2.06 -25.75
C GLY A 100 -25.93 2.34 -26.68
N LEU A 101 -26.76 3.35 -26.39
CA LEU A 101 -27.88 3.78 -27.25
C LEU A 101 -27.39 4.25 -28.63
N PHE A 102 -26.19 4.82 -28.68
CA PHE A 102 -25.55 5.27 -29.92
C PHE A 102 -24.69 4.18 -30.59
N GLY A 103 -24.87 2.92 -30.21
CA GLY A 103 -24.25 1.77 -30.88
C GLY A 103 -22.87 1.37 -30.35
N ALA A 104 -22.35 2.03 -29.31
CA ALA A 104 -21.08 1.65 -28.70
C ALA A 104 -21.18 0.29 -27.98
N LYS A 105 -20.11 -0.50 -28.11
CA LYS A 105 -19.90 -1.78 -27.41
C LYS A 105 -18.60 -1.82 -26.60
N TYR A 106 -17.67 -0.92 -26.90
CA TYR A 106 -16.41 -0.80 -26.17
C TYR A 106 -16.03 0.68 -25.96
N TYR A 107 -15.14 0.90 -25.01
CA TYR A 107 -14.40 2.14 -24.80
C TYR A 107 -12.93 1.92 -25.10
N ALA A 108 -12.25 2.95 -25.59
CA ALA A 108 -10.80 3.03 -25.76
C ALA A 108 -10.39 4.51 -25.67
N GLY A 109 -9.11 4.85 -25.87
CA GLY A 109 -8.72 6.25 -25.89
C GLY A 109 -7.26 6.52 -25.54
N THR A 110 -7.00 7.77 -25.15
CA THR A 110 -5.69 8.25 -24.71
C THR A 110 -5.83 9.06 -23.43
N VAL A 111 -4.78 9.00 -22.62
CA VAL A 111 -4.61 9.90 -21.48
C VAL A 111 -3.59 10.95 -21.88
N ASP A 112 -4.04 12.19 -21.94
CA ASP A 112 -3.27 13.31 -22.47
C ASP A 112 -2.42 13.96 -21.38
N SER A 113 -2.95 14.01 -20.13
CA SER A 113 -2.25 14.55 -18.97
C SER A 113 -2.77 13.93 -17.67
N VAL A 114 -1.87 13.59 -16.76
CA VAL A 114 -2.19 13.26 -15.35
C VAL A 114 -1.17 13.97 -14.49
N VAL A 115 -1.55 15.13 -13.95
CA VAL A 115 -0.67 15.93 -13.11
C VAL A 115 -0.68 15.35 -11.70
N LEU A 116 0.51 14.99 -11.20
CA LEU A 116 0.76 14.66 -9.81
C LEU A 116 1.43 15.86 -9.14
N ASN A 117 0.74 16.49 -8.20
CA ASN A 117 1.33 17.52 -7.35
C ASN A 117 2.20 16.87 -6.29
N THR A 118 3.37 17.45 -6.04
CA THR A 118 4.44 16.90 -5.20
C THR A 118 4.86 17.93 -4.16
N ALA A 119 3.93 18.32 -3.28
CA ALA A 119 4.21 19.34 -2.26
C ALA A 119 5.33 18.87 -1.33
N GLY A 120 6.35 19.69 -1.09
CA GLY A 120 7.54 19.31 -0.33
C GLY A 120 8.70 18.77 -1.18
N ALA A 121 8.46 18.44 -2.45
CA ALA A 121 9.52 18.15 -3.41
C ALA A 121 10.09 19.43 -4.05
N SER A 122 11.22 19.29 -4.73
CA SER A 122 11.89 20.36 -5.48
C SER A 122 11.11 20.78 -6.73
N THR A 123 10.43 19.83 -7.38
CA THR A 123 9.45 20.11 -8.43
C THR A 123 8.06 20.13 -7.80
N ALA A 124 7.24 21.13 -8.14
CA ALA A 124 5.90 21.28 -7.56
C ALA A 124 4.89 20.28 -8.13
N SER A 125 5.12 19.80 -9.35
CA SER A 125 4.30 18.77 -9.99
C SER A 125 5.08 18.01 -11.07
N VAL A 126 4.58 16.83 -11.43
CA VAL A 126 5.05 15.99 -12.53
C VAL A 126 3.84 15.52 -13.33
N ASP A 127 3.88 15.63 -14.65
CA ASP A 127 2.85 15.04 -15.51
C ASP A 127 3.24 13.61 -15.88
N ALA A 128 2.45 12.64 -15.42
CA ALA A 128 2.71 11.22 -15.62
C ALA A 128 2.53 10.78 -17.07
N ALA A 129 1.68 11.44 -17.85
CA ALA A 129 1.28 11.04 -19.20
C ALA A 129 1.97 11.84 -20.31
N LYS A 130 2.48 13.04 -20.01
CA LYS A 130 3.11 13.93 -20.98
C LYS A 130 4.23 13.24 -21.77
N GLY A 131 4.08 13.22 -23.09
CA GLY A 131 5.05 12.64 -24.02
C GLY A 131 5.13 11.11 -24.02
N LYS A 132 4.26 10.40 -23.28
CA LYS A 132 4.29 8.93 -23.17
C LYS A 132 3.22 8.19 -23.98
N ASN A 133 2.32 8.91 -24.68
CA ASN A 133 1.23 8.33 -25.48
C ASN A 133 0.46 7.24 -24.71
N VAL A 134 0.08 7.53 -23.46
CA VAL A 134 -0.60 6.58 -22.59
C VAL A 134 -1.96 6.22 -23.20
N LYS A 135 -2.16 4.94 -23.50
CA LYS A 135 -3.41 4.44 -24.10
C LYS A 135 -4.37 3.98 -23.01
N ILE A 136 -5.66 4.19 -23.28
CA ILE A 136 -6.76 3.51 -22.62
C ILE A 136 -7.07 2.29 -23.49
N PRO A 137 -6.76 1.06 -23.06
CA PRO A 137 -7.02 -0.15 -23.82
C PRO A 137 -8.52 -0.35 -24.06
N THR A 138 -8.82 -1.10 -25.11
CA THR A 138 -10.20 -1.48 -25.44
C THR A 138 -10.83 -2.23 -24.27
N SER A 139 -11.88 -1.65 -23.70
CA SER A 139 -12.61 -2.17 -22.55
C SER A 139 -14.08 -2.33 -22.89
N PRO A 140 -14.74 -3.43 -22.48
CA PRO A 140 -16.15 -3.64 -22.78
C PRO A 140 -17.02 -2.56 -22.13
N LEU A 141 -18.00 -2.08 -22.88
CA LEU A 141 -19.05 -1.22 -22.37
C LEU A 141 -20.12 -2.08 -21.69
N ASN A 142 -20.48 -1.75 -20.45
CA ASN A 142 -21.58 -2.36 -19.74
C ASN A 142 -22.79 -1.40 -19.72
N SER A 143 -23.75 -1.58 -20.63
CA SER A 143 -24.91 -0.69 -20.75
C SER A 143 -25.85 -0.76 -19.55
N ASN A 144 -25.77 -1.84 -18.76
CA ASN A 144 -26.66 -2.12 -17.64
C ASN A 144 -26.00 -1.82 -16.28
N GLY A 145 -24.71 -1.47 -16.26
CA GLY A 145 -23.92 -1.24 -15.06
C GLY A 145 -22.80 -0.23 -15.30
N VAL A 146 -21.73 -0.34 -14.50
CA VAL A 146 -20.54 0.49 -14.68
C VAL A 146 -19.58 -0.14 -15.67
N SER A 147 -18.86 0.68 -16.41
CA SER A 147 -17.76 0.23 -17.29
C SER A 147 -16.43 0.61 -16.63
N VAL A 148 -15.45 -0.30 -16.64
CA VAL A 148 -14.14 -0.06 -16.01
C VAL A 148 -13.10 0.08 -17.12
N LEU A 149 -12.38 1.19 -17.12
CA LEU A 149 -11.28 1.48 -18.04
C LEU A 149 -9.98 1.47 -17.25
N GLU A 150 -9.15 0.46 -17.45
CA GLU A 150 -7.87 0.35 -16.76
C GLU A 150 -6.77 1.02 -17.58
N VAL A 151 -5.99 1.90 -16.96
CA VAL A 151 -4.93 2.66 -17.62
C VAL A 151 -3.62 2.47 -16.87
N PRO A 152 -2.55 1.98 -17.52
CA PRO A 152 -2.39 1.73 -18.96
C PRO A 152 -2.89 0.34 -19.43
N GLY A 153 -3.65 -0.35 -18.59
CA GLY A 153 -4.23 -1.67 -18.82
C GLY A 153 -4.08 -2.56 -17.59
N ASN A 154 -4.81 -3.66 -17.53
CA ASN A 154 -4.74 -4.56 -16.37
C ASN A 154 -3.31 -5.03 -16.10
N GLY A 155 -2.87 -4.95 -14.85
CA GLY A 155 -1.53 -5.36 -14.42
C GLY A 155 -0.36 -4.54 -14.97
N ASN A 156 -0.63 -3.44 -15.69
CA ASN A 156 0.40 -2.53 -16.17
C ASN A 156 0.46 -1.27 -15.30
N SER A 157 1.62 -0.60 -15.29
CA SER A 157 1.84 0.60 -14.48
C SER A 157 2.52 1.71 -15.26
N LEU A 158 2.20 2.96 -14.90
CA LEU A 158 2.90 4.16 -15.31
C LEU A 158 3.97 4.50 -14.27
N THR A 159 5.19 4.77 -14.71
CA THR A 159 6.25 5.32 -13.86
C THR A 159 6.18 6.84 -13.88
N VAL A 160 6.08 7.46 -12.71
CA VAL A 160 5.98 8.92 -12.50
C VAL A 160 7.24 9.41 -11.77
N GLY A 161 7.92 10.38 -12.35
CA GLY A 161 9.17 10.94 -11.82
C GLY A 161 10.26 11.08 -12.90
N PRO A 162 11.52 11.35 -12.49
CA PRO A 162 11.98 11.38 -11.10
C PRO A 162 11.43 12.56 -10.29
N ILE A 163 11.15 12.32 -9.01
CA ILE A 163 10.83 13.32 -7.99
C ILE A 163 12.03 13.40 -7.05
N VAL A 164 12.39 14.60 -6.62
CA VAL A 164 13.52 14.84 -5.70
C VAL A 164 13.08 15.82 -4.63
N ALA A 165 13.49 15.60 -3.38
CA ALA A 165 13.32 16.56 -2.30
C ALA A 165 14.68 16.92 -1.70
N ASN A 166 15.00 18.21 -1.66
CA ASN A 166 16.31 18.71 -1.22
C ASN A 166 16.37 19.07 0.28
N LYS A 167 15.27 18.86 1.02
CA LYS A 167 15.16 19.15 2.46
C LYS A 167 14.46 18.00 3.17
N ALA A 168 14.80 17.80 4.44
CA ALA A 168 14.07 16.87 5.30
C ALA A 168 12.62 17.33 5.49
N GLY A 169 11.70 16.38 5.63
CA GLY A 169 10.27 16.64 5.74
C GLY A 169 9.44 15.55 5.07
N ASN A 170 8.25 15.91 4.60
CA ASN A 170 7.37 15.00 3.87
C ASN A 170 7.08 15.54 2.47
N VAL A 171 7.11 14.66 1.48
CA VAL A 171 6.55 14.90 0.16
C VAL A 171 5.11 14.38 0.16
N ILE A 172 4.14 15.26 -0.11
CA ILE A 172 2.72 14.91 -0.21
C ILE A 172 2.37 14.78 -1.69
N LEU A 173 1.82 13.63 -2.05
CA LEU A 173 1.34 13.34 -3.39
C LEU A 173 -0.17 13.61 -3.48
N SER A 174 -0.61 14.39 -4.47
CA SER A 174 -2.03 14.62 -4.75
C SER A 174 -2.30 14.78 -6.23
N PHE A 175 -3.50 14.43 -6.69
CA PHE A 175 -3.88 14.63 -8.09
C PHE A 175 -4.14 16.12 -8.37
N GLY A 176 -3.45 16.62 -9.39
CA GLY A 176 -3.78 17.86 -10.08
C GLY A 176 -4.83 17.61 -11.15
N GLN A 177 -4.73 18.33 -12.26
CA GLN A 177 -5.62 18.15 -13.40
C GLN A 177 -5.38 16.79 -14.08
N ILE A 178 -6.47 16.16 -14.51
CA ILE A 178 -6.45 14.97 -15.37
C ILE A 178 -7.18 15.30 -16.68
N LEU A 179 -6.54 14.99 -17.81
CA LEU A 179 -7.07 15.14 -19.15
C LEU A 179 -7.01 13.80 -19.87
N ALA A 180 -8.15 13.35 -20.38
CA ALA A 180 -8.23 12.14 -21.18
C ALA A 180 -9.21 12.31 -22.33
N THR A 181 -8.93 11.60 -23.42
CA THR A 181 -9.83 11.48 -24.56
C THR A 181 -10.32 10.03 -24.64
N VAL A 182 -11.61 9.83 -24.40
CA VAL A 182 -12.27 8.53 -24.45
C VAL A 182 -13.03 8.41 -25.76
N THR A 183 -12.69 7.42 -26.57
CA THR A 183 -13.38 7.06 -27.80
C THR A 183 -14.24 5.83 -27.56
N THR A 184 -15.43 5.80 -28.14
CA THR A 184 -16.27 4.61 -28.12
C THR A 184 -16.11 3.81 -29.40
N LEU A 185 -16.21 2.48 -29.33
CA LEU A 185 -16.09 1.58 -30.48
C LEU A 185 -17.35 0.73 -30.65
N ASP A 186 -17.65 0.36 -31.90
CA ASP A 186 -18.75 -0.53 -32.26
C ASP A 186 -18.41 -2.01 -31.99
N LYS A 187 -19.32 -2.93 -32.36
CA LYS A 187 -19.12 -4.37 -32.22
C LYS A 187 -17.91 -4.93 -32.99
N ASN A 188 -17.42 -4.20 -33.99
CA ASN A 188 -16.27 -4.56 -34.82
C ASN A 188 -15.00 -3.82 -34.37
N GLN A 189 -15.03 -3.18 -33.20
CA GLN A 189 -13.95 -2.33 -32.66
C GLN A 189 -13.56 -1.15 -33.55
N LYS A 190 -14.47 -0.71 -34.44
CA LYS A 190 -14.30 0.53 -35.20
C LYS A 190 -14.80 1.70 -34.36
N ALA A 191 -14.11 2.83 -34.42
CA ALA A 191 -14.53 4.04 -33.73
C ALA A 191 -15.97 4.42 -34.14
N THR A 192 -16.83 4.69 -33.16
CA THR A 192 -18.12 5.33 -33.42
C THR A 192 -17.93 6.83 -33.57
N PHE A 193 -19.03 7.56 -33.80
CA PHE A 193 -19.00 9.02 -33.85
C PHE A 193 -18.85 9.68 -32.46
N ILE A 194 -18.96 8.93 -31.36
CA ILE A 194 -18.79 9.46 -30.01
C ILE A 194 -17.33 9.39 -29.56
N THR A 195 -16.75 10.58 -29.42
CA THR A 195 -15.52 10.84 -28.67
C THR A 195 -15.83 11.83 -27.56
N ALA A 196 -15.34 11.56 -26.36
CA ALA A 196 -15.50 12.39 -25.17
C ALA A 196 -14.15 12.91 -24.68
N LYS A 197 -14.04 14.22 -24.51
CA LYS A 197 -12.95 14.83 -23.75
C LYS A 197 -13.37 14.92 -22.29
N VAL A 198 -12.57 14.31 -21.43
CA VAL A 198 -12.79 14.26 -19.98
C VAL A 198 -11.73 15.14 -19.32
N THR A 199 -12.20 16.18 -18.65
CA THR A 199 -11.35 17.10 -17.87
C THR A 199 -11.76 17.01 -16.41
N CYS A 200 -10.93 16.39 -15.59
CA CYS A 200 -11.10 16.43 -14.14
C CYS A 200 -10.22 17.57 -13.61
N PRO A 201 -10.78 18.68 -13.11
CA PRO A 201 -9.98 19.74 -12.52
C PRO A 201 -9.22 19.22 -11.29
N ALA A 202 -8.17 19.96 -10.92
CA ALA A 202 -7.50 19.73 -9.64
C ALA A 202 -8.54 19.80 -8.52
N GLN A 203 -8.50 18.83 -7.60
CA GLN A 203 -9.46 18.79 -6.50
C GLN A 203 -9.17 19.94 -5.52
N SER A 204 -10.23 20.50 -4.92
CA SER A 204 -10.20 21.77 -4.18
C SER A 204 -9.56 21.67 -2.78
N ARG A 205 -8.31 21.17 -2.70
CA ARG A 205 -7.43 21.01 -1.50
C ARG A 205 -7.61 19.67 -0.77
N PRO A 206 -6.48 19.11 -0.27
CA PRO A 206 -5.91 17.91 -0.85
C PRO A 206 -6.80 16.69 -0.64
N VAL A 207 -6.78 15.80 -1.63
CA VAL A 207 -6.96 14.37 -1.37
C VAL A 207 -5.54 13.82 -1.36
N SER A 208 -4.82 14.05 -0.27
CA SER A 208 -3.47 13.51 -0.09
C SER A 208 -3.55 12.00 -0.29
N LEU A 209 -2.84 11.52 -1.30
CA LEU A 209 -2.88 10.13 -1.75
C LEU A 209 -1.91 9.29 -0.93
N ALA A 210 -0.71 9.83 -0.77
CA ALA A 210 0.39 9.19 -0.07
C ALA A 210 1.35 10.26 0.45
N GLY A 211 2.10 9.90 1.48
CA GLY A 211 3.22 10.68 2.00
C GLY A 211 4.51 9.91 1.76
N ILE A 212 5.60 10.62 1.47
CA ILE A 212 6.95 10.03 1.45
C ILE A 212 7.80 10.87 2.38
N THR A 213 8.38 10.23 3.40
CA THR A 213 9.25 10.94 4.33
C THR A 213 10.66 11.01 3.79
N VAL A 214 11.25 12.21 3.88
CA VAL A 214 12.58 12.56 3.40
C VAL A 214 13.46 12.89 4.59
N GLY A 215 14.62 12.25 4.70
CA GLY A 215 15.55 12.46 5.81
C GLY A 215 16.93 11.88 5.55
N GLY A 216 17.71 11.66 6.61
CA GLY A 216 19.00 10.96 6.51
C GLY A 216 20.11 11.72 5.77
N SER A 217 21.22 11.00 5.53
CA SER A 217 22.35 11.50 4.75
C SER A 217 22.02 11.52 3.26
N GLY A 218 22.43 12.59 2.57
CA GLY A 218 22.04 12.79 1.18
C GLY A 218 22.49 11.66 0.24
N SER A 219 21.65 11.29 -0.74
CA SER A 219 21.95 10.27 -1.73
C SER A 219 21.61 10.74 -3.14
N LYS A 220 22.25 10.17 -4.15
CA LYS A 220 21.93 10.38 -5.58
C LYS A 220 21.43 9.10 -6.27
N ALA A 221 21.44 7.97 -5.57
CA ALA A 221 20.99 6.69 -6.12
C ALA A 221 19.46 6.69 -6.27
N GLN A 222 18.98 6.46 -7.49
CA GLN A 222 17.55 6.50 -7.77
C GLN A 222 16.80 5.31 -7.16
N VAL A 223 15.67 5.57 -6.50
CA VAL A 223 14.75 4.53 -6.01
C VAL A 223 13.61 4.33 -6.99
N ASN A 224 13.45 3.10 -7.47
CA ASN A 224 12.39 2.73 -8.39
C ASN A 224 11.63 1.52 -7.82
N PRO A 225 10.44 1.74 -7.22
CA PRO A 225 9.56 0.64 -6.86
C PRO A 225 9.20 -0.20 -8.10
N GLN A 226 8.96 -1.48 -7.88
CA GLN A 226 8.45 -2.36 -8.94
C GLN A 226 7.07 -1.91 -9.41
N GLY A 227 6.67 -2.34 -10.61
CA GLY A 227 5.33 -2.06 -11.14
C GLY A 227 4.23 -2.55 -10.19
N VAL A 228 3.08 -1.89 -10.24
CA VAL A 228 1.89 -2.39 -9.54
C VAL A 228 1.25 -3.51 -10.35
N GLY A 229 0.81 -4.56 -9.66
CA GLY A 229 -0.01 -5.62 -10.26
C GLY A 229 -1.44 -5.12 -10.58
N PRO A 230 -2.39 -6.06 -10.80
CA PRO A 230 -3.80 -5.73 -10.95
C PRO A 230 -4.31 -4.83 -9.82
N VAL A 231 -5.12 -3.82 -10.14
CA VAL A 231 -5.68 -2.90 -9.13
C VAL A 231 -6.77 -3.65 -8.34
N PRO A 232 -6.57 -3.95 -7.05
CA PRO A 232 -7.56 -4.68 -6.28
C PRO A 232 -8.79 -3.80 -6.03
N THR A 233 -9.93 -4.45 -5.83
CA THR A 233 -11.20 -3.74 -5.61
C THR A 233 -11.42 -3.50 -4.13
N ILE A 234 -11.39 -2.23 -3.74
CA ILE A 234 -11.77 -1.77 -2.40
C ILE A 234 -13.07 -0.95 -2.47
N PRO A 235 -13.84 -0.82 -1.38
CA PRO A 235 -15.02 0.05 -1.31
C PRO A 235 -14.76 1.49 -1.77
N GLN A 236 -15.79 2.17 -2.26
CA GLN A 236 -15.69 3.57 -2.68
C GLN A 236 -15.48 4.49 -1.47
N GLY A 237 -14.64 5.50 -1.64
CA GLY A 237 -14.40 6.56 -0.65
C GLY A 237 -13.35 6.21 0.40
N ILE A 238 -12.66 5.07 0.28
CA ILE A 238 -11.64 4.64 1.25
C ILE A 238 -10.25 4.54 0.58
N THR A 239 -9.22 4.45 1.41
CA THR A 239 -7.86 4.08 0.98
C THR A 239 -7.40 2.89 1.82
N ALA A 240 -6.83 1.89 1.18
CA ALA A 240 -6.14 0.78 1.82
C ALA A 240 -4.66 0.82 1.43
N GLY A 241 -3.80 0.25 2.25
CA GLY A 241 -2.37 0.28 1.96
C GLY A 241 -1.61 -0.70 2.82
N VAL A 242 -0.45 -1.10 2.31
CA VAL A 242 0.54 -1.93 2.98
C VAL A 242 1.92 -1.28 2.87
N THR A 243 2.71 -1.32 3.93
CA THR A 243 4.07 -0.76 3.96
C THR A 243 5.03 -1.79 4.54
N GLY A 244 6.16 -1.97 3.85
CA GLY A 244 7.17 -2.97 4.19
C GLY A 244 8.49 -2.31 4.58
N PHE A 245 9.15 -2.81 5.61
CA PHE A 245 10.43 -2.29 6.09
C PHE A 245 11.16 -3.31 6.96
N ASN A 246 12.43 -3.06 7.26
CA ASN A 246 13.20 -3.85 8.20
C ASN A 246 13.43 -3.02 9.46
N TYR A 247 13.05 -3.56 10.61
CA TYR A 247 13.57 -3.09 11.89
C TYR A 247 14.95 -3.67 12.12
N PHE A 248 15.81 -2.91 12.80
CA PHE A 248 16.96 -3.47 13.50
C PHE A 248 16.57 -3.63 14.96
N CYS A 249 16.48 -4.87 15.42
CA CYS A 249 16.02 -5.20 16.77
C CYS A 249 17.19 -5.71 17.61
N ASP A 250 17.20 -5.29 18.87
CA ASP A 250 18.12 -5.74 19.90
C ASP A 250 17.37 -6.65 20.88
N PHE A 251 17.81 -7.91 20.96
CA PHE A 251 17.26 -8.91 21.86
C PHE A 251 18.05 -8.88 23.18
N SER A 252 18.03 -7.73 23.86
CA SER A 252 18.74 -7.50 25.12
C SER A 252 20.23 -7.90 25.09
N GLY A 253 20.91 -7.65 23.97
CA GLY A 253 22.31 -8.01 23.76
C GLY A 253 22.57 -9.49 23.46
N PHE A 254 21.55 -10.35 23.43
CA PHE A 254 21.69 -11.76 23.03
C PHE A 254 22.05 -11.88 21.55
N VAL A 255 21.24 -11.27 20.69
CA VAL A 255 21.50 -11.09 19.26
C VAL A 255 20.96 -9.74 18.81
N GLN A 256 21.53 -9.22 17.72
CA GLN A 256 21.00 -8.04 17.04
C GLN A 256 20.83 -8.35 15.57
N GLY A 257 19.67 -8.04 15.02
CA GLY A 257 19.36 -8.48 13.67
C GLY A 257 18.19 -7.74 13.05
N ASN A 258 18.08 -7.91 11.74
CA ASN A 258 16.99 -7.35 11.00
C ASN A 258 15.73 -8.22 11.13
N VAL A 259 14.61 -7.58 11.44
CA VAL A 259 13.28 -8.19 11.42
C VAL A 259 12.47 -7.49 10.33
N ARG A 260 12.05 -8.24 9.31
CA ARG A 260 11.22 -7.67 8.25
C ARG A 260 9.78 -7.58 8.75
N VAL A 261 9.15 -6.45 8.51
CA VAL A 261 7.77 -6.19 8.87
C VAL A 261 7.02 -5.69 7.63
N SER A 262 5.80 -6.18 7.46
CA SER A 262 4.84 -5.67 6.47
C SER A 262 3.53 -5.41 7.18
N LEU A 263 3.07 -4.17 7.18
CA LEU A 263 1.86 -3.76 7.89
C LEU A 263 0.88 -3.16 6.90
N GLY A 264 -0.37 -3.54 7.05
CA GLY A 264 -1.50 -3.00 6.31
C GLY A 264 -2.49 -2.29 7.21
N GLY A 265 -3.23 -1.38 6.61
CA GLY A 265 -4.36 -0.72 7.25
C GLY A 265 -5.25 -0.02 6.25
N VAL A 266 -6.35 0.53 6.75
CA VAL A 266 -7.39 1.17 5.96
C VAL A 266 -7.72 2.53 6.56
N LYS A 267 -7.64 3.56 5.73
CA LYS A 267 -8.25 4.87 5.95
C LYS A 267 -9.73 4.77 5.53
N PRO A 268 -10.68 4.73 6.48
CA PRO A 268 -12.07 4.40 6.21
C PRO A 268 -12.84 5.51 5.47
N SER A 269 -12.25 6.71 5.37
CA SER A 269 -12.78 7.79 4.55
C SER A 269 -11.67 8.67 4.00
N ASN A 270 -11.75 8.98 2.70
CA ASN A 270 -10.89 9.94 2.01
C ASN A 270 -11.34 11.39 2.18
N THR A 271 -12.47 11.63 2.85
CA THR A 271 -12.93 12.99 3.16
C THR A 271 -11.98 13.65 4.17
N ALA A 272 -11.71 14.93 3.97
CA ALA A 272 -10.93 15.72 4.92
C ALA A 272 -11.61 15.73 6.30
N VAL A 273 -10.79 15.56 7.34
CA VAL A 273 -11.24 15.55 8.73
C VAL A 273 -11.30 16.98 9.23
N LYS A 274 -12.38 17.40 9.87
CA LYS A 274 -12.42 18.75 10.49
C LYS A 274 -11.35 18.87 11.58
N SER A 275 -10.79 20.06 11.78
CA SER A 275 -9.98 20.37 12.96
C SER A 275 -10.67 19.90 14.25
N GLY A 276 -9.95 19.19 15.12
CA GLY A 276 -10.50 18.56 16.34
C GLY A 276 -11.35 17.30 16.08
N GLY A 277 -11.54 16.90 14.83
CA GLY A 277 -12.25 15.69 14.43
C GLY A 277 -11.41 14.43 14.56
N LYS A 278 -12.05 13.28 14.35
CA LYS A 278 -11.45 11.96 14.52
C LYS A 278 -10.70 11.52 13.24
N ILE A 279 -9.42 11.19 13.40
CA ILE A 279 -8.60 10.46 12.43
C ILE A 279 -8.61 8.99 12.84
N THR A 280 -8.95 8.08 11.93
CA THR A 280 -9.04 6.64 12.21
C THR A 280 -8.21 5.85 11.22
N LEU A 281 -7.36 4.97 11.74
CA LEU A 281 -6.74 3.87 11.02
C LEU A 281 -7.43 2.57 11.44
N SER A 282 -7.99 1.85 10.48
CA SER A 282 -8.80 0.65 10.70
C SER A 282 -8.19 -0.57 10.02
N GLN A 283 -8.70 -1.76 10.35
CA GLN A 283 -8.30 -3.03 9.73
C GLN A 283 -6.78 -3.26 9.74
N GLY A 284 -6.14 -2.92 10.85
CA GLY A 284 -4.70 -3.10 11.02
C GLY A 284 -4.34 -4.58 11.02
N GLN A 285 -3.42 -4.99 10.17
CA GLN A 285 -2.90 -6.36 10.17
C GLN A 285 -1.52 -6.40 9.54
N GLY A 286 -0.73 -7.43 9.79
CA GLY A 286 0.59 -7.53 9.18
C GLY A 286 1.31 -8.84 9.40
N ASN A 287 2.52 -8.87 8.85
CA ASN A 287 3.42 -10.00 8.87
C ASN A 287 4.76 -9.55 9.44
N ILE A 288 5.30 -10.32 10.38
CA ILE A 288 6.66 -10.19 10.88
C ILE A 288 7.43 -11.41 10.37
N ILE A 289 8.56 -11.18 9.72
CA ILE A 289 9.32 -12.21 9.01
C ILE A 289 10.73 -12.22 9.57
N LEU A 290 11.13 -13.38 10.10
CA LEU A 290 12.47 -13.59 10.63
C LEU A 290 13.47 -13.66 9.48
N SER A 291 14.56 -12.90 9.59
CA SER A 291 15.64 -12.94 8.60
C SER A 291 16.55 -14.14 8.81
N ASP A 292 17.12 -14.64 7.72
CA ASP A 292 18.07 -15.75 7.73
C ASP A 292 19.27 -15.47 8.66
N ASP A 293 19.75 -14.24 8.66
CA ASP A 293 20.85 -13.79 9.51
C ASP A 293 20.49 -13.85 11.00
N LEU A 294 19.30 -13.36 11.38
CA LEU A 294 18.82 -13.43 12.76
C LEU A 294 18.66 -14.89 13.22
N VAL A 295 18.06 -15.73 12.38
CA VAL A 295 17.86 -17.16 12.69
C VAL A 295 19.20 -17.90 12.81
N SER A 296 20.14 -17.61 11.91
CA SER A 296 21.50 -18.16 11.95
C SER A 296 22.22 -17.78 13.26
N GLN A 297 22.12 -16.51 13.68
CA GLN A 297 22.71 -16.06 14.94
C GLN A 297 22.07 -16.74 16.16
N ILE A 298 20.74 -16.88 16.18
CA ILE A 298 20.03 -17.56 17.27
C ILE A 298 20.47 -19.03 17.36
N THR A 299 20.43 -19.76 16.24
CA THR A 299 20.77 -21.19 16.18
C THR A 299 22.25 -21.48 16.44
N ALA A 300 23.14 -20.52 16.18
CA ALA A 300 24.55 -20.62 16.54
C ALA A 300 24.78 -20.57 18.07
N ILE A 301 23.91 -19.90 18.82
CA ILE A 301 24.00 -19.77 20.29
C ILE A 301 23.16 -20.86 20.97
N VAL A 302 21.96 -21.13 20.46
CA VAL A 302 20.99 -22.09 21.00
C VAL A 302 20.58 -23.04 19.89
N SER A 303 21.41 -24.04 19.62
CA SER A 303 21.19 -25.01 18.52
C SER A 303 19.98 -25.93 18.74
N THR A 304 19.47 -26.01 19.97
CA THR A 304 18.29 -26.80 20.34
C THR A 304 16.98 -26.02 20.21
N ALA A 305 17.04 -24.71 19.90
CA ALA A 305 15.83 -23.91 19.69
C ALA A 305 15.11 -24.37 18.42
N ASP A 306 13.85 -24.78 18.58
CA ASP A 306 13.01 -25.30 17.51
C ASP A 306 11.95 -24.28 17.10
N HIS A 307 11.25 -23.72 18.09
CA HIS A 307 10.22 -22.72 17.89
C HIS A 307 10.26 -21.65 18.99
N SER A 308 9.44 -20.61 18.84
CA SER A 308 9.32 -19.52 19.79
C SER A 308 7.88 -19.14 20.05
N THR A 309 7.64 -18.66 21.26
CA THR A 309 6.47 -17.83 21.58
C THR A 309 6.91 -16.37 21.59
N ILE A 310 6.28 -15.56 20.75
CA ILE A 310 6.57 -14.13 20.62
C ILE A 310 5.39 -13.33 21.14
N THR A 311 5.65 -12.49 22.14
CA THR A 311 4.67 -11.57 22.70
C THR A 311 5.06 -10.14 22.34
N LEU A 312 4.30 -9.52 21.44
CA LEU A 312 4.41 -8.11 21.10
C LEU A 312 3.66 -7.29 22.14
N THR A 313 4.36 -6.48 22.90
CA THR A 313 3.76 -5.61 23.94
C THR A 313 3.64 -4.17 23.46
N THR A 314 4.52 -3.76 22.56
CA THR A 314 4.60 -2.41 22.04
C THR A 314 4.70 -2.42 20.52
N PHE A 315 3.81 -1.68 19.88
CA PHE A 315 3.97 -1.24 18.50
C PHE A 315 3.44 0.18 18.40
N ASN A 316 4.34 1.16 18.28
CA ASN A 316 3.96 2.56 18.35
C ASN A 316 3.76 3.17 16.96
N LEU A 317 2.66 3.92 16.81
CA LEU A 317 2.52 4.93 15.79
C LEU A 317 2.83 6.29 16.38
N VAL A 318 3.49 7.14 15.60
CA VAL A 318 3.65 8.56 15.90
C VAL A 318 2.83 9.39 14.93
N ALA A 319 2.25 10.46 15.44
CA ALA A 319 1.39 11.35 14.68
C ALA A 319 1.99 12.75 14.63
N THR A 320 2.03 13.32 13.42
CA THR A 320 2.31 14.74 13.21
C THR A 320 1.01 15.46 12.88
N ASN A 321 0.84 16.70 13.36
CA ASN A 321 -0.40 17.48 13.25
C ASN A 321 -1.67 16.76 13.76
N ALA A 322 -1.52 15.83 14.69
CA ALA A 322 -2.62 15.16 15.38
C ALA A 322 -2.20 14.76 16.80
N THR A 323 -3.16 14.48 17.67
CA THR A 323 -2.92 14.08 19.07
C THR A 323 -3.60 12.75 19.41
N PRO A 324 -3.01 11.90 20.27
CA PRO A 324 -1.68 12.05 20.87
C PRO A 324 -0.56 11.96 19.82
N SER A 325 0.63 12.47 20.14
CA SER A 325 1.77 12.44 19.20
C SER A 325 2.42 11.05 19.07
N LYS A 326 2.12 10.14 20.01
CA LYS A 326 2.56 8.75 20.02
C LYS A 326 1.48 7.89 20.66
N GLN A 327 1.20 6.72 20.10
CA GLN A 327 0.21 5.76 20.61
C GLN A 327 0.65 4.33 20.31
N ASN A 328 0.55 3.46 21.32
CA ASN A 328 0.68 2.01 21.13
C ASN A 328 -0.61 1.49 20.46
N ILE A 329 -0.46 0.70 19.39
CA ILE A 329 -1.60 0.18 18.61
C ILE A 329 -2.02 -1.23 18.99
N LEU A 330 -1.25 -1.87 19.87
CA LEU A 330 -1.59 -3.19 20.37
C LEU A 330 -2.63 -3.08 21.49
N PRO A 331 -3.54 -4.06 21.62
CA PRO A 331 -4.47 -4.10 22.75
C PRO A 331 -3.71 -4.23 24.08
N ASP A 332 -4.40 -3.89 25.18
CA ASP A 332 -3.87 -4.07 26.53
C ASP A 332 -3.46 -5.54 26.74
N GLY A 333 -2.24 -5.76 27.25
CA GLY A 333 -1.65 -7.11 27.39
C GLY A 333 -0.88 -7.60 26.15
N GLY A 334 -0.94 -6.89 25.03
CA GLY A 334 -0.18 -7.21 23.82
C GLY A 334 -0.80 -8.32 22.96
N ILE A 335 -0.02 -8.83 22.01
CA ILE A 335 -0.40 -9.94 21.12
C ILE A 335 0.65 -11.03 21.25
N THR A 336 0.21 -12.24 21.57
CA THR A 336 1.08 -13.41 21.66
C THR A 336 0.83 -14.35 20.49
N VAL A 337 1.91 -14.78 19.84
CA VAL A 337 1.89 -15.82 18.80
C VAL A 337 2.83 -16.93 19.23
N THR A 338 2.29 -18.13 19.36
CA THR A 338 3.01 -19.34 19.80
C THR A 338 3.48 -20.17 18.59
N ASN A 339 4.43 -21.08 18.83
CA ASN A 339 4.90 -22.05 17.83
C ASN A 339 5.43 -21.41 16.55
N VAL A 340 6.07 -20.24 16.67
CA VAL A 340 6.78 -19.59 15.57
C VAL A 340 8.05 -20.37 15.28
N PRO A 341 8.19 -21.03 14.12
CA PRO A 341 9.38 -21.83 13.86
C PRO A 341 10.64 -20.96 13.82
N ILE A 342 11.74 -21.43 14.40
CA ILE A 342 13.06 -20.79 14.27
C ILE A 342 13.66 -21.18 12.92
N GLN A 343 13.09 -20.66 11.84
CA GLN A 343 13.56 -20.87 10.48
C GLN A 343 13.59 -19.56 9.68
N ALA A 344 14.51 -19.49 8.73
CA ALA A 344 14.58 -18.44 7.71
C ALA A 344 13.22 -18.25 7.02
N GLY A 345 12.72 -17.00 6.99
CA GLY A 345 11.44 -16.68 6.37
C GLY A 345 10.20 -17.11 7.17
N ALA A 346 10.37 -17.65 8.38
CA ALA A 346 9.24 -17.88 9.30
C ALA A 346 8.43 -16.58 9.43
N THR A 347 7.12 -16.71 9.26
CA THR A 347 6.23 -15.55 9.23
C THR A 347 5.23 -15.63 10.35
N ILE A 348 5.13 -14.53 11.09
CA ILE A 348 4.21 -14.33 12.19
C ILE A 348 3.14 -13.37 11.69
N THR A 349 1.89 -13.79 11.76
CA THR A 349 0.76 -12.96 11.36
C THR A 349 0.21 -12.24 12.58
N VAL A 350 -0.09 -10.95 12.43
CA VAL A 350 -0.56 -10.08 13.52
C VAL A 350 -1.83 -9.36 13.05
N PRO A 351 -3.00 -9.58 13.68
CA PRO A 351 -3.28 -10.64 14.65
C PRO A 351 -3.15 -12.06 14.02
N ALA A 352 -2.99 -13.09 14.84
CA ALA A 352 -2.65 -14.45 14.39
C ALA A 352 -3.66 -15.08 13.42
N ASP A 353 -4.92 -14.65 13.47
CA ASP A 353 -6.03 -15.11 12.65
C ASP A 353 -6.43 -14.13 11.53
N ALA A 354 -5.60 -13.11 11.24
CA ALA A 354 -5.86 -12.23 10.10
C ALA A 354 -5.93 -13.02 8.78
N PRO A 355 -6.88 -12.70 7.86
CA PRO A 355 -7.75 -11.53 7.87
C PRO A 355 -9.12 -11.76 8.56
N ALA A 356 -9.35 -12.88 9.25
CA ALA A 356 -10.61 -13.14 9.93
C ALA A 356 -10.82 -12.15 11.10
N SER A 357 -9.74 -11.74 11.76
CA SER A 357 -9.72 -10.61 12.68
C SER A 357 -8.67 -9.57 12.28
N THR A 358 -8.84 -8.35 12.78
CA THR A 358 -7.90 -7.24 12.60
C THR A 358 -7.61 -6.59 13.94
N LEU A 359 -6.50 -5.83 14.02
CA LEU A 359 -6.27 -4.93 15.14
C LEU A 359 -7.45 -3.96 15.32
N PRO A 360 -7.76 -3.55 16.57
CA PRO A 360 -8.75 -2.52 16.83
C PRO A 360 -8.45 -1.21 16.10
N ASP A 361 -9.49 -0.43 15.83
CA ASP A 361 -9.35 0.89 15.23
C ASP A 361 -8.50 1.82 16.11
N ILE A 362 -7.47 2.41 15.50
CA ILE A 362 -6.60 3.39 16.15
C ILE A 362 -7.06 4.78 15.81
N ASN A 363 -7.15 5.63 16.83
CA ASN A 363 -7.83 6.92 16.71
C ASN A 363 -6.95 8.06 17.23
N PHE A 364 -6.80 9.08 16.40
CA PHE A 364 -6.14 10.34 16.73
C PHE A 364 -7.15 11.48 16.59
N THR A 365 -6.83 12.62 17.19
CA THR A 365 -7.58 13.87 17.04
C THR A 365 -6.84 14.77 16.05
N ALA A 366 -7.52 15.21 15.01
CA ALA A 366 -6.98 16.10 13.99
C ALA A 366 -6.56 17.44 14.59
N GLY A 367 -5.35 17.88 14.25
CA GLY A 367 -4.82 19.19 14.62
C GLY A 367 -5.43 20.33 13.81
N LYS A 368 -4.59 21.27 13.40
CA LYS A 368 -5.00 22.55 12.81
C LYS A 368 -5.56 22.39 11.38
N SER A 369 -6.67 23.07 11.10
CA SER A 369 -7.23 23.25 9.75
C SER A 369 -6.17 23.73 8.73
N GLY A 370 -6.25 23.21 7.50
CA GLY A 370 -5.35 23.51 6.40
C GLY A 370 -4.01 22.77 6.45
N THR A 371 -3.85 21.80 7.35
CA THR A 371 -2.66 20.96 7.46
C THR A 371 -2.97 19.51 7.08
N THR A 372 -1.92 18.69 6.94
CA THR A 372 -2.03 17.24 6.74
C THR A 372 -1.41 16.55 7.96
N ALA A 373 -2.17 15.65 8.58
CA ALA A 373 -1.64 14.76 9.61
C ALA A 373 -1.02 13.53 8.96
N PHE A 374 0.13 13.11 9.47
CA PHE A 374 0.76 11.85 9.08
C PHE A 374 0.81 10.93 10.29
N LEU A 375 0.32 9.71 10.08
CA LEU A 375 0.58 8.60 10.98
C LEU A 375 1.80 7.85 10.44
N SER A 376 2.81 7.66 11.27
CA SER A 376 4.06 7.02 10.90
C SER A 376 4.42 5.92 11.87
N ILE A 377 5.10 4.90 11.36
CA ILE A 377 5.55 3.76 12.15
C ILE A 377 6.79 4.14 12.95
N ALA A 378 6.77 3.88 14.25
CA ALA A 378 7.84 4.21 15.18
C ALA A 378 8.52 2.93 15.73
N ASP A 379 8.69 2.86 17.05
CA ASP A 379 9.35 1.77 17.78
C ASP A 379 8.40 0.60 18.07
N ALA A 380 8.98 -0.58 18.22
CA ALA A 380 8.30 -1.78 18.64
C ALA A 380 9.10 -2.51 19.74
N ALA A 381 8.41 -3.29 20.57
CA ALA A 381 9.04 -4.06 21.64
C ALA A 381 8.16 -5.25 22.03
N GLY A 382 8.80 -6.23 22.67
CA GLY A 382 8.14 -7.45 23.10
C GLY A 382 9.09 -8.40 23.81
N ASN A 383 8.65 -9.64 23.95
CA ASN A 383 9.41 -10.75 24.49
C ASN A 383 9.39 -11.92 23.50
N ALA A 384 10.50 -12.63 23.38
CA ALA A 384 10.61 -13.88 22.64
C ALA A 384 11.07 -14.99 23.60
N SER A 385 10.22 -16.00 23.79
CA SER A 385 10.52 -17.23 24.51
C SER A 385 10.94 -18.28 23.49
N LEU A 386 12.21 -18.67 23.50
CA LEU A 386 12.77 -19.76 22.69
C LEU A 386 12.49 -21.10 23.38
N ARG A 387 12.00 -22.07 22.62
CA ARG A 387 11.56 -23.37 23.12
C ARG A 387 12.18 -24.50 22.30
N ASP A 388 12.41 -25.63 22.94
CA ASP A 388 12.88 -26.86 22.27
C ASP A 388 11.71 -27.61 21.62
N ALA A 389 12.02 -28.71 20.93
CA ALA A 389 11.01 -29.53 20.26
C ALA A 389 10.00 -30.20 21.22
N ASP A 390 10.32 -30.29 22.51
CA ASP A 390 9.47 -30.86 23.56
C ASP A 390 8.64 -29.78 24.29
N ASP A 391 8.63 -28.54 23.77
CA ASP A 391 7.93 -27.37 24.31
C ASP A 391 8.49 -26.90 25.68
N ASN A 392 9.73 -27.26 26.02
CA ASN A 392 10.40 -26.68 27.19
C ASN A 392 10.94 -25.30 26.83
N GLU A 393 10.70 -24.31 27.71
CA GLU A 393 11.32 -22.99 27.58
C GLU A 393 12.82 -23.09 27.82
N ILE A 394 13.61 -22.74 26.81
CA ILE A 394 15.06 -22.66 26.91
C ILE A 394 15.47 -21.31 27.47
N LEU A 395 14.87 -20.24 26.94
CA LEU A 395 15.28 -18.87 27.20
C LEU A 395 14.17 -17.88 26.80
N ALA A 396 13.82 -16.96 27.70
CA ALA A 396 12.97 -15.82 27.40
C ALA A 396 13.79 -14.53 27.35
N ILE A 397 13.64 -13.76 26.27
CA ILE A 397 14.42 -12.54 26.00
C ILE A 397 13.50 -11.40 25.59
N ASP A 398 13.64 -10.26 26.25
CA ASP A 398 13.01 -9.02 25.80
C ASP A 398 13.73 -8.48 24.58
N PHE A 399 12.96 -7.95 23.62
CA PHE A 399 13.49 -7.29 22.44
C PHE A 399 12.94 -5.88 22.29
N THR A 400 13.77 -5.02 21.72
CA THR A 400 13.40 -3.67 21.32
C THR A 400 13.82 -3.42 19.89
N CYS A 401 12.96 -2.77 19.12
CA CYS A 401 13.21 -2.38 17.75
C CYS A 401 13.10 -0.86 17.67
N ALA A 402 14.24 -0.21 17.42
CA ALA A 402 14.29 1.25 17.36
C ALA A 402 13.47 1.77 16.18
N ALA A 403 12.85 2.95 16.37
CA ALA A 403 12.14 3.62 15.29
C ALA A 403 13.07 3.92 14.11
N LEU A 404 12.54 3.75 12.89
CA LEU A 404 13.28 4.04 11.67
C LEU A 404 13.48 5.54 11.49
N ASN A 405 14.62 5.93 10.93
CA ASN A 405 14.92 7.31 10.60
C ASN A 405 15.33 7.44 9.13
N PRO A 406 14.57 8.17 8.29
CA PRO A 406 13.27 8.78 8.60
C PRO A 406 12.15 7.76 8.84
N LEU A 407 11.12 8.19 9.58
CA LEU A 407 9.94 7.36 9.91
C LEU A 407 9.10 7.09 8.65
N PRO A 408 8.73 5.84 8.35
CA PRO A 408 7.81 5.52 7.26
C PRO A 408 6.40 6.04 7.58
N PRO A 409 5.78 6.86 6.72
CA PRO A 409 4.37 7.18 6.85
C PRO A 409 3.50 5.96 6.50
N VAL A 410 2.27 5.96 7.02
CA VAL A 410 1.24 4.95 6.72
C VAL A 410 0.17 5.57 5.83
N PHE A 411 -0.50 6.63 6.31
CA PHE A 411 -1.42 7.41 5.49
C PHE A 411 -1.38 8.90 5.87
N PRO A 412 -1.51 9.80 4.88
CA PRO A 412 -1.83 11.19 5.13
C PRO A 412 -3.35 11.40 5.35
N TYR A 413 -3.69 12.28 6.28
CA TYR A 413 -5.05 12.73 6.57
C TYR A 413 -5.14 14.25 6.44
N ASP A 414 -5.91 14.72 5.46
CA ASP A 414 -6.12 16.16 5.26
C ASP A 414 -7.07 16.72 6.31
N ILE A 415 -6.74 17.90 6.84
CA ILE A 415 -7.51 18.57 7.88
C ILE A 415 -8.20 19.81 7.29
N ALA A 416 -9.53 19.80 7.32
CA ALA A 416 -10.41 20.87 6.85
C ALA A 416 -10.45 22.06 7.82
#